data_AF-A0A6G3QSZ7-F1
#
_entry.id   AF-A0A6G3QSZ7-F1
#
_cell.length_a   1.000
_cell.length_b   1.000
_cell.length_c   1.000
_cell.angle_alpha   90.00
_cell.angle_beta   90.00
_cell.angle_gamma   90.00
#
_symmetry.space_group_name_H-M   'P 1'
#
loop_
_entity.id
_entity.type
_entity.pdbx_description
1 polymer ?
#
loop_
_entity_poly.entity_id
_entity_poly.type
_entity_poly.pdbx_seq_one_letter_code
_entity_poly.pdbx_strand_id
1 'polypeptide(L)' 'MGADGGPLLDQWFDRGRSLAPDGPALCAGGRTLTYDALDREVSALAGPLAADGRRRVGILAAR' A
#
# COMPACT_ATOMS: atom_id res chain seq x y z
N MET A 1 -1.22 -14.97 6.26
CA MET A 1 -0.11 -15.82 5.77
C MET A 1 -0.38 -16.07 4.30
N GLY A 2 0.56 -15.72 3.42
CA GLY A 2 0.44 -15.88 1.98
C GLY A 2 0.41 -17.35 1.56
N ALA A 3 0.14 -17.60 0.28
CA ALA A 3 0.08 -18.96 -0.28
C ALA A 3 1.34 -19.78 0.01
N ASP A 4 2.51 -19.13 0.06
CA ASP A 4 3.81 -19.74 0.34
C ASP A 4 4.20 -19.72 1.83
N GLY A 5 3.26 -19.44 2.74
CA GLY A 5 3.55 -19.38 4.18
C GLY A 5 4.20 -18.08 4.67
N GLY A 6 4.51 -17.14 3.76
CA GLY A 6 5.10 -15.84 4.11
C GLY A 6 4.11 -14.82 4.68
N PRO A 7 4.60 -13.63 5.10
CA PRO A 7 3.73 -12.50 5.40
C PRO A 7 2.96 -12.08 4.15
N LEU A 8 1.75 -11.56 4.35
CA LEU A 8 0.99 -10.93 3.28
C LEU A 8 1.65 -9.59 2.89
N LEU A 9 1.30 -9.05 1.72
CA LEU A 9 1.89 -7.81 1.20
C LEU A 9 1.69 -6.62 2.16
N ASP A 10 0.49 -6.47 2.71
CA ASP A 10 0.14 -5.48 3.72
C ASP A 10 1.01 -5.63 4.98
N GLN A 11 1.23 -6.84 5.45
CA GLN A 11 2.08 -7.11 6.62
C GLN A 11 3.55 -6.75 6.37
N TRP A 12 4.06 -7.04 5.17
CA TRP A 12 5.40 -6.60 4.77
C TRP A 12 5.51 -5.09 4.71
N PHE A 13 4.48 -4.42 4.18
CA PHE A 13 4.42 -2.97 4.11
C PHE A 13 4.37 -2.32 5.50
N ASP A 14 3.50 -2.80 6.40
CA ASP A 14 3.39 -2.32 7.78
C ASP A 14 4.70 -2.49 8.57
N ARG A 15 5.43 -3.58 8.30
CA ARG A 15 6.76 -3.77 8.88
C ARG A 15 7.73 -2.69 8.40
N GLY A 16 7.74 -2.35 7.11
CA GLY A 16 8.57 -1.27 6.58
C GLY A 16 8.21 0.08 7.19
N ARG A 17 6.91 0.40 7.25
CA ARG A 17 6.38 1.64 7.81
C ARG A 17 6.71 1.81 9.30
N SER A 18 6.60 0.74 10.09
CA SER A 18 6.93 0.79 11.52
C SER A 18 8.43 1.00 11.79
N LEU A 19 9.30 0.54 10.90
CA LEU A 19 10.75 0.71 11.01
C LEU A 19 11.23 2.06 10.47
N ALA A 20 10.58 2.59 9.43
CA ALA A 20 10.99 3.82 8.76
C ALA A 20 9.78 4.57 8.17
N PRO A 21 8.94 5.21 8.99
CA PRO A 21 7.71 5.87 8.52
C PRO A 21 7.98 7.00 7.53
N ASP A 22 9.05 7.77 7.77
CA ASP A 22 9.53 8.84 6.89
C ASP A 22 10.50 8.35 5.80
N GLY A 23 10.78 7.04 5.76
CA GLY A 23 11.64 6.43 4.74
C GLY A 23 10.95 6.33 3.38
N PRO A 24 11.69 6.38 2.26
CA PRO A 24 11.10 6.31 0.93
C PRO A 24 10.50 4.91 0.66
N ALA A 25 9.22 4.86 0.31
CA ALA A 25 8.49 3.64 -0.01
C ALA A 25 8.26 3.47 -1.53
N LEU A 26 8.09 4.58 -2.25
CA LEU A 26 7.84 4.57 -3.69
C LEU A 26 8.55 5.77 -4.35
N CYS A 27 9.36 5.49 -5.37
CA CYS A 27 9.98 6.50 -6.23
C CYS A 27 9.52 6.28 -7.67
N ALA A 28 8.76 7.22 -8.24
CA ALA A 28 8.26 7.12 -9.60
C ALA A 28 8.12 8.51 -10.24
N GLY A 29 8.59 8.67 -11.48
CA GLY A 29 8.43 9.92 -12.24
C GLY A 29 8.94 11.18 -11.54
N GLY A 30 10.04 11.07 -10.77
CA GLY A 30 10.61 12.19 -10.00
C GLY A 30 9.90 12.52 -8.69
N ARG A 31 8.85 11.77 -8.34
CA ARG A 31 8.17 11.87 -7.04
C ARG A 31 8.62 10.75 -6.13
N THR A 32 8.83 11.08 -4.86
CA THR A 32 9.10 10.12 -3.80
C THR A 32 8.00 10.24 -2.75
N LEU A 33 7.40 9.11 -2.39
CA LEU A 33 6.49 9.01 -1.26
C LEU A 33 7.17 8.25 -0.13
N THR A 34 7.02 8.75 1.09
CA THR A 34 7.39 8.01 2.29
C THR A 34 6.37 6.90 2.56
N TYR A 35 6.69 5.97 3.47
CA TYR A 35 5.74 4.95 3.90
C TYR A 35 4.44 5.56 4.44
N ASP A 36 4.54 6.56 5.32
CA ASP A 36 3.35 7.21 5.88
C ASP A 36 2.57 8.02 4.83
N ALA A 37 3.26 8.66 3.87
CA ALA A 37 2.59 9.37 2.80
C ALA A 37 1.83 8.41 1.87
N LEU A 38 2.45 7.27 1.52
CA LEU A 38 1.83 6.26 0.69
C LEU A 38 0.64 5.59 1.41
N ASP A 39 0.75 5.29 2.70
CA ASP A 39 -0.34 4.72 3.50
C ASP A 39 -1.58 5.63 3.54
N ARG A 40 -1.39 6.95 3.66
CA ARG A 40 -2.48 7.93 3.62
C ARG A 40 -3.19 7.93 2.27
N GLU A 41 -2.45 7.94 1.16
CA GLU A 41 -3.01 7.90 -0.19
C GLU A 41 -3.77 6.58 -0.44
N VAL A 42 -3.21 5.45 0.00
CA VAL A 42 -3.85 4.13 -0.10
C VAL A 42 -5.11 4.07 0.75
N SER A 43 -5.07 4.56 1.99
CA SER A 43 -6.23 4.56 2.89
C SER A 43 -7.36 5.43 2.34
N ALA A 44 -7.03 6.57 1.74
CA ALA A 44 -8.00 7.43 1.07
C ALA A 44 -8.69 6.73 -0.12
N LEU A 45 -7.96 5.87 -0.85
CA LEU A 45 -8.51 5.07 -1.94
C LEU A 45 -9.30 3.84 -1.46
N ALA A 46 -8.77 3.15 -0.45
CA ALA A 46 -9.31 1.88 0.04
C ALA A 46 -10.60 2.06 0.87
N GLY A 47 -10.70 3.14 1.64
CA GLY A 47 -11.86 3.42 2.50
C GLY A 47 -13.19 3.38 1.74
N PRO A 48 -13.36 4.14 0.65
CA PRO A 48 -14.56 4.09 -0.18
C PRO A 48 -14.83 2.71 -0.78
N LEU A 49 -13.80 2.03 -1.29
CA LEU A 49 -13.95 0.70 -1.89
C LEU A 49 -14.42 -0.37 -0.88
N ALA A 50 -13.93 -0.28 0.35
CA ALA A 50 -14.34 -1.15 1.44
C ALA A 50 -15.76 -0.83 1.92
N ALA A 51 -16.12 0.46 2.00
CA ALA A 51 -17.47 0.90 2.35
C ALA A 51 -18.53 0.39 1.34
N ASP A 52 -18.16 0.30 0.06
CA ASP A 52 -18.98 -0.29 -1.01
C ASP A 52 -19.02 -1.83 -1.00
N GLY A 53 -18.41 -2.48 0.01
CA GLY A 53 -18.40 -3.93 0.16
C GLY A 53 -17.53 -4.68 -0.85
N ARG A 54 -16.61 -3.99 -1.55
CA ARG A 54 -15.75 -4.62 -2.55
C ARG A 54 -14.69 -5.48 -1.86
N ARG A 55 -14.66 -6.77 -2.26
CA ARG A 55 -13.65 -7.74 -1.78
C ARG A 55 -12.52 -8.00 -2.78
N ARG A 56 -12.70 -7.55 -4.02
CA ARG A 56 -11.73 -7.67 -5.12
C ARG A 56 -11.77 -6.39 -5.92
N VAL A 57 -10.60 -5.84 -6.22
CA VAL A 57 -10.41 -4.59 -6.95
C VAL A 57 -9.47 -4.87 -8.12
N GLY A 58 -9.86 -4.47 -9.33
CA GLY A 58 -8.99 -4.54 -10.50
C GLY A 58 -8.09 -3.31 -10.54
N ILE A 59 -6.78 -3.52 -10.71
CA ILE A 59 -5.80 -2.43 -10.88
C ILE A 59 -5.55 -2.27 -12.38
N LEU A 60 -5.98 -1.14 -12.95
CA LEU A 60 -5.61 -0.74 -14.31
C LEU A 60 -4.61 0.41 -14.20
N ALA A 61 -3.35 0.13 -14.46
CA ALA A 61 -2.28 1.12 -14.47
C ALA A 61 -1.72 1.25 -15.89
N ALA A 62 -1.60 2.49 -16.37
CA ALA A 62 -0.88 2.79 -17.61
C ALA A 62 0.64 2.69 -17.35
N ARG A 63 1.39 2.40 -18.43
CA ARG A 63 2.85 2.29 -18.38
C ARG A 63 3.54 3.64 -18.52
#